data_AF-A0A5S9M0U5-F1
#
_entry.id   AF-A0A5S9M0U5-F1
#
_cell.length_a   1.000
_cell.length_b   1.000
_cell.length_c   1.000
_cell.angle_alpha   90.00
_cell.angle_beta   90.00
_cell.angle_gamma   90.00
#
_symmetry.space_group_name_H-M   'P 1'
#
loop_
_entity.id
_entity.type
_entity.pdbx_description
1 polymer ?
#
loop_
_entity_poly.entity_id
_entity_poly.type
_entity_poly.pdbx_seq_one_letter_code
_entity_poly.pdbx_strand_id
1 'polypeptide(L)'
;MSCSTASFFAEVLEKRLPSSNQLTTKYLRLGNISPVTDEKKLLELGQYVSTQHIPFLIAVTPVWVDRTTGDEVTLSDRPKLVKVLKQLQSDGASIILHGFSRTYRTEDSGQDFEFWDAKNDQSITSNDPKKAEKKQSESHFSNEKTSILIRNRISSKKPSIQKKN
;
A
#
# COMPACT_ATOMS: atom_id res chain seq x y z
N MET A 1 3.19 21.88 -8.72
CA MET A 1 3.20 22.43 -7.34
C MET A 1 3.01 21.29 -6.35
N SER A 2 4.07 20.61 -5.91
CA SER A 2 3.96 19.48 -4.96
C SER A 2 5.17 19.30 -4.04
N CYS A 3 6.24 20.08 -4.21
CA CYS A 3 7.45 19.96 -3.40
C CYS A 3 7.40 20.79 -2.11
N SER A 4 6.55 21.83 -2.05
CA SER A 4 6.52 22.77 -0.92
C SER A 4 5.79 22.25 0.32
N THR A 5 4.82 21.35 0.17
CA THR A 5 3.98 20.88 1.29
C THR A 5 4.63 19.76 2.10
N ALA A 6 5.37 18.86 1.45
CA ALA A 6 6.14 17.82 2.13
C ALA A 6 7.28 18.41 2.98
N SER A 7 7.93 19.46 2.48
CA SER A 7 8.98 20.18 3.21
C SER A 7 8.44 20.87 4.46
N PHE A 8 7.26 21.49 4.36
CA PHE A 8 6.61 22.16 5.50
C PHE A 8 6.25 21.19 6.63
N PHE A 9 5.72 20.01 6.30
CA PHE A 9 5.34 19.03 7.33
C PHE A 9 6.57 18.46 8.06
N ALA A 10 7.66 18.20 7.33
CA ALA A 10 8.93 17.79 7.93
C ALA A 10 9.49 18.86 8.87
N GLU A 11 9.46 20.12 8.47
CA GLU A 11 9.95 21.26 9.26
C GLU A 11 9.11 21.50 10.53
N VAL A 12 7.78 21.36 10.44
CA VAL A 12 6.87 21.43 11.60
C VAL A 12 7.12 20.28 12.57
N LEU A 13 7.32 19.05 12.07
CA LEU A 13 7.67 17.89 12.89
C LEU A 13 9.02 18.09 13.59
N GLU A 14 10.05 18.53 12.86
CA GLU A 14 11.39 18.79 13.40
C GLU A 14 11.36 19.85 14.50
N LYS A 15 10.53 20.89 14.36
CA LYS A 15 10.33 21.93 15.40
C LYS A 15 9.56 21.45 16.65
N ARG A 16 8.74 20.39 16.52
CA ARG A 16 7.90 19.85 17.61
C ARG A 16 8.54 18.66 18.32
N LEU A 17 9.48 17.99 17.68
CA LEU A 17 10.32 16.98 18.33
C LEU A 17 11.29 17.68 19.29
N PRO A 18 11.48 17.16 20.51
CA PRO A 18 12.42 17.74 21.47
C PRO A 18 13.82 17.75 20.85
N SER A 19 14.58 18.82 21.09
CA SER A 19 15.96 18.98 20.62
C SER A 19 16.80 17.81 21.12
N SER A 20 16.99 16.82 20.26
CA SER A 20 17.82 15.66 20.55
C SER A 20 19.21 15.95 20.01
N ASN A 21 20.24 15.79 20.86
CA ASN A 21 21.63 15.74 20.40
C ASN A 21 21.94 14.45 19.60
N GLN A 22 20.93 13.65 19.26
CA GLN A 22 21.10 12.49 18.38
C GLN A 22 21.13 12.91 16.91
N LEU A 23 22.09 12.32 16.20
CA LEU A 23 22.14 12.34 14.74
C LEU A 23 20.79 11.91 14.16
N THR A 24 20.12 12.82 13.45
CA THR A 24 18.87 12.51 12.76
C THR A 24 19.21 11.84 11.43
N THR A 25 19.01 10.53 11.34
CA THR A 25 19.18 9.79 10.09
C THR A 25 17.97 10.02 9.17
N LYS A 26 18.20 10.48 7.95
CA LYS A 26 17.16 10.72 6.93
C LYS A 26 17.22 9.61 5.86
N TYR A 27 16.06 9.13 5.44
CA TYR A 27 15.94 8.10 4.39
C TYR A 27 15.23 8.68 3.17
N LEU A 28 15.78 8.44 1.99
CA LEU A 28 15.14 8.78 0.72
C LEU A 28 14.32 7.60 0.21
N ARG A 29 13.06 7.84 -0.15
CA ARG A 29 12.17 6.85 -0.75
C ARG A 29 11.60 7.37 -2.07
N LEU A 30 11.85 6.64 -3.15
CA LEU A 30 11.14 6.79 -4.41
C LEU A 30 9.81 6.04 -4.32
N GLY A 31 8.70 6.80 -4.35
CA GLY A 31 7.35 6.27 -4.21
C GLY A 31 6.64 6.03 -5.54
N ASN A 32 5.47 5.39 -5.48
CA ASN A 32 4.55 5.21 -6.60
C ASN A 32 5.14 4.52 -7.84
N ILE A 33 6.04 3.56 -7.64
CA ILE A 33 6.55 2.72 -8.74
C ILE A 33 5.58 1.57 -8.99
N SER A 34 5.17 1.40 -10.25
CA SER A 34 4.22 0.38 -10.69
C SER A 34 4.52 -0.06 -12.13
N PRO A 35 3.82 -1.07 -12.68
CA PRO A 35 4.02 -1.53 -14.06
C PRO A 35 3.80 -0.47 -15.16
N VAL A 36 3.18 0.66 -14.84
CA VAL A 36 3.00 1.79 -15.78
C VAL A 36 4.05 2.89 -15.58
N THR A 37 5.00 2.71 -14.66
CA THR A 37 6.13 3.63 -14.49
C THR A 37 7.02 3.63 -15.74
N ASP A 38 7.39 4.82 -16.19
CA ASP A 38 8.40 5.04 -17.23
C ASP A 38 9.78 4.56 -16.75
N GLU A 39 10.27 3.48 -17.32
CA GLU A 39 11.51 2.84 -16.88
C GLU A 39 12.75 3.72 -17.13
N LYS A 40 12.72 4.61 -18.12
CA LYS A 40 13.86 5.48 -18.45
C LYS A 40 13.99 6.59 -17.40
N LYS A 41 12.88 7.21 -17.03
CA LYS A 41 12.84 8.24 -15.99
C LYS A 41 13.23 7.67 -14.62
N LEU A 42 12.77 6.45 -14.31
CA LEU A 42 13.17 5.78 -13.07
C LEU A 42 14.68 5.50 -13.04
N LEU A 43 15.27 5.04 -14.15
CA LEU A 43 16.70 4.80 -14.24
C LEU A 43 17.49 6.10 -14.06
N GLU A 44 17.12 7.17 -14.77
CA GLU A 44 17.76 8.48 -14.68
C GLU A 44 17.75 9.01 -13.23
N LEU A 45 16.58 8.98 -12.58
CA LEU A 45 16.43 9.41 -11.20
C LEU A 45 17.25 8.55 -10.23
N GLY A 46 17.18 7.23 -10.38
CA GLY A 46 17.91 6.31 -9.51
C GLY A 46 19.43 6.44 -9.67
N GLN A 47 19.93 6.64 -10.89
CA GLN A 47 21.34 6.90 -11.15
C GLN A 47 21.77 8.23 -10.54
N TYR A 48 20.97 9.29 -10.70
CA TYR A 48 21.25 10.58 -10.06
C TYR A 48 21.40 10.43 -8.54
N VAL A 49 20.46 9.75 -7.88
CA VAL A 49 20.55 9.51 -6.43
C VAL A 49 21.77 8.67 -6.06
N SER A 50 22.08 7.63 -6.84
CA SER A 50 23.24 6.76 -6.60
C SER A 50 24.57 7.51 -6.70
N THR A 51 24.71 8.45 -7.64
CA THR A 51 25.93 9.29 -7.76
C THR A 51 26.15 10.22 -6.57
N GLN A 52 25.08 10.58 -5.84
CA GLN A 52 25.18 11.32 -4.58
C GLN A 52 25.61 10.43 -3.40
N HIS A 53 25.82 9.13 -3.62
CA HIS A 53 26.16 8.14 -2.60
C HIS A 53 25.10 8.06 -1.48
N ILE A 54 23.83 8.29 -1.83
CA ILE A 54 22.70 8.22 -0.90
C ILE A 54 22.02 6.86 -1.08
N PRO A 55 22.02 5.96 -0.08
CA PRO A 55 21.19 4.77 -0.10
C PRO A 55 19.71 5.16 -0.11
N PHE A 56 18.90 4.51 -0.94
CA PHE A 56 17.49 4.87 -1.11
C PHE A 56 16.58 3.66 -1.28
N LEU A 57 15.31 3.86 -0.94
CA LEU A 57 14.25 2.86 -1.04
C LEU A 57 13.46 3.09 -2.32
N ILE A 58 13.06 2.01 -2.99
CA ILE A 58 12.12 2.06 -4.12
C ILE A 58 10.88 1.27 -3.71
N ALA A 59 9.76 2.00 -3.56
CA ALA A 59 8.48 1.44 -3.17
C ALA A 59 7.70 0.99 -4.42
N VAL A 60 7.60 -0.33 -4.61
CA VAL A 60 7.03 -0.95 -5.81
C VAL A 60 5.69 -1.59 -5.50
N THR A 61 4.69 -1.28 -6.31
CA THR A 61 3.39 -1.96 -6.40
C THR A 61 3.45 -2.88 -7.64
N PRO A 62 3.49 -4.21 -7.51
CA PRO A 62 3.74 -5.13 -8.62
C PRO A 62 2.57 -5.26 -9.61
N VAL A 63 1.38 -4.83 -9.24
CA VAL A 63 0.19 -4.86 -10.09
C VAL A 63 -0.38 -3.45 -10.25
N TRP A 64 -0.70 -3.07 -11.48
CA TRP A 64 -1.46 -1.87 -11.77
C TRP A 64 -2.77 -2.25 -12.43
N VAL A 65 -3.87 -1.66 -11.96
CA VAL A 65 -5.22 -1.90 -12.48
C VAL A 65 -5.74 -0.59 -13.08
N ASP A 66 -6.13 -0.62 -14.35
CA ASP A 66 -6.85 0.49 -14.98
C ASP A 66 -8.22 0.62 -14.32
N ARG A 67 -8.53 1.82 -13.81
CA ARG A 67 -9.77 2.03 -13.05
C ARG A 67 -11.02 2.10 -13.93
N THR A 68 -10.84 2.42 -15.20
CA THR A 68 -11.90 2.60 -16.18
C THR A 68 -12.29 1.26 -16.80
N THR A 69 -11.27 0.48 -17.20
CA THR A 69 -11.49 -0.79 -17.89
C THR A 69 -11.43 -1.99 -16.96
N GLY A 70 -10.74 -1.87 -15.82
CA GLY A 70 -10.42 -2.99 -14.94
C GLY A 70 -9.23 -3.83 -15.42
N ASP A 71 -8.55 -3.40 -16.49
CA ASP A 71 -7.44 -4.16 -17.06
C ASP A 71 -6.24 -4.17 -16.11
N GLU A 72 -5.64 -5.35 -15.98
CA GLU A 72 -4.48 -5.56 -15.12
C GLU A 72 -3.19 -5.56 -15.94
N VAL A 73 -2.18 -4.86 -15.43
CA VAL A 73 -0.80 -4.97 -15.88
C VAL A 73 0.05 -5.38 -14.71
N THR A 74 0.79 -6.47 -14.86
CA THR A 74 1.72 -6.97 -13.83
C THR A 74 3.15 -6.54 -14.12
N LEU A 75 3.99 -6.56 -13.09
CA LEU A 75 5.41 -6.27 -13.24
C LEU A 75 6.12 -7.29 -14.15
N SER A 76 5.65 -8.53 -14.17
CA SER A 76 6.12 -9.57 -15.12
C SER A 76 5.91 -9.17 -16.59
N ASP A 77 4.87 -8.41 -16.89
CA ASP A 77 4.57 -7.92 -18.25
C ASP A 77 5.51 -6.78 -18.67
N ARG A 78 6.43 -6.36 -17.80
CA ARG A 78 7.32 -5.20 -17.98
C ARG A 78 8.79 -5.58 -17.74
N PRO A 79 9.38 -6.46 -18.58
CA PRO A 79 10.75 -6.94 -18.38
C PRO A 79 11.81 -5.83 -18.41
N LYS A 80 11.57 -4.75 -19.16
CA LYS A 80 12.47 -3.58 -19.17
C LYS A 80 12.49 -2.86 -17.82
N LEU A 81 11.32 -2.63 -17.22
CA LEU A 81 11.21 -2.06 -15.89
C LEU A 81 11.84 -2.97 -14.84
N VAL A 82 11.61 -4.28 -14.91
CA VAL A 82 12.26 -5.26 -14.03
C VAL A 82 13.78 -5.19 -14.13
N LYS A 83 14.33 -5.03 -15.34
CA LYS A 83 15.77 -4.86 -15.53
C LYS A 83 16.29 -3.58 -14.87
N VAL A 84 15.57 -2.46 -15.00
CA VAL A 84 15.90 -1.20 -14.34
C VAL A 84 15.87 -1.34 -12.82
N LEU A 85 14.83 -1.96 -12.26
CA LEU A 85 14.72 -2.18 -10.81
C LEU A 85 15.88 -3.03 -10.28
N LYS A 86 16.26 -4.10 -10.99
CA LYS A 86 17.42 -4.93 -10.65
C LYS A 86 18.75 -4.16 -10.73
N GLN A 87 18.90 -3.30 -11.74
CA GLN A 87 20.08 -2.45 -11.87
C GLN A 87 20.18 -1.45 -10.72
N LEU A 88 19.10 -0.73 -10.41
CA LEU A 88 19.10 0.20 -9.29
C LEU A 88 19.34 -0.51 -7.95
N GLN A 89 18.84 -1.74 -7.82
CA GLN A 89 19.14 -2.58 -6.66
C GLN A 89 20.63 -2.91 -6.55
N SER A 90 21.31 -3.25 -7.66
CA SER A 90 22.77 -3.44 -7.64
C SER A 90 23.55 -2.16 -7.35
N ASP A 91 22.96 -0.99 -7.66
CA ASP A 91 23.56 0.32 -7.44
C ASP A 91 23.33 0.86 -6.00
N GLY A 92 22.73 0.05 -5.12
CA GLY A 92 22.55 0.36 -3.69
C GLY A 92 21.11 0.69 -3.28
N ALA A 93 20.15 0.60 -4.19
CA ALA A 93 18.74 0.77 -3.85
C ALA A 93 18.17 -0.48 -3.14
N SER A 94 17.26 -0.25 -2.21
CA SER A 94 16.46 -1.31 -1.58
C SER A 94 15.04 -1.31 -2.14
N ILE A 95 14.62 -2.44 -2.72
CA ILE A 95 13.25 -2.59 -3.25
C ILE A 95 12.32 -3.05 -2.13
N ILE A 96 11.22 -2.32 -1.91
CA ILE A 96 10.20 -2.65 -0.90
C ILE A 96 8.83 -2.78 -1.55
N LEU A 97 8.03 -3.73 -1.06
CA LEU A 97 6.63 -3.90 -1.48
C LEU A 97 5.79 -2.76 -0.89
N HIS A 98 4.97 -2.11 -1.73
CA HIS A 98 4.13 -0.98 -1.34
C HIS A 98 2.66 -1.27 -1.67
N GLY A 99 2.15 -2.38 -1.15
CA GLY A 99 0.88 -2.98 -1.60
C GLY A 99 1.08 -3.84 -2.85
N PHE A 100 0.15 -4.74 -3.11
CA PHE A 100 0.17 -5.62 -4.27
C PHE A 100 -0.41 -4.92 -5.51
N SER A 101 -1.66 -4.45 -5.42
CA SER A 101 -2.33 -3.62 -6.43
C SER A 101 -2.70 -2.22 -5.92
N ARG A 102 -2.74 -2.06 -4.59
CA ARG A 102 -3.27 -0.87 -3.89
C ARG A 102 -4.72 -0.53 -4.25
N THR A 103 -5.49 -1.49 -4.73
CA THR A 103 -6.88 -1.29 -5.12
C THR A 103 -7.73 -2.46 -4.65
N TYR A 104 -8.52 -2.24 -3.59
CA TYR A 104 -9.64 -3.14 -3.30
C TYR A 104 -10.91 -2.68 -4.03
N ARG A 105 -11.25 -1.39 -3.91
CA ARG A 105 -12.29 -0.73 -4.72
C ARG A 105 -11.63 0.22 -5.70
N THR A 106 -12.17 0.32 -6.91
CA THR A 106 -11.73 1.29 -7.93
C THR A 106 -12.24 2.70 -7.66
N GLU A 107 -13.17 2.84 -6.70
CA GLU A 107 -13.74 4.08 -6.16
C GLU A 107 -12.68 4.88 -5.38
N ASP A 108 -12.74 6.22 -5.40
CA ASP A 108 -11.70 7.11 -4.84
C ASP A 108 -11.39 6.93 -3.34
N SER A 109 -12.30 6.35 -2.55
CA SER A 109 -12.07 6.05 -1.14
C SER A 109 -11.12 4.84 -0.90
N GLY A 110 -10.82 4.06 -1.93
CA GLY A 110 -9.97 2.85 -1.85
C GLY A 110 -8.50 3.06 -2.25
N GLN A 111 -8.08 4.29 -2.59
CA GLN A 111 -6.79 4.55 -3.24
C GLN A 111 -5.56 4.28 -2.37
N ASP A 112 -5.69 4.41 -1.04
CA ASP A 112 -4.57 4.26 -0.10
C ASP A 112 -4.62 2.95 0.69
N PHE A 113 -5.70 2.16 0.54
CA PHE A 113 -5.92 0.96 1.34
C PHE A 113 -6.30 -0.23 0.47
N GLU A 114 -5.48 -1.27 0.51
CA GLU A 114 -5.75 -2.54 -0.18
C GLU A 114 -6.47 -3.55 0.71
N PHE A 115 -6.35 -3.41 2.03
CA PHE A 115 -6.84 -4.40 3.00
C PHE A 115 -7.99 -3.89 3.87
N TRP A 116 -8.59 -2.76 3.48
CA TRP A 116 -9.72 -2.13 4.17
C TRP A 116 -10.82 -1.75 3.18
N ASP A 117 -12.07 -2.07 3.52
CA ASP A 117 -13.23 -1.61 2.78
C ASP A 117 -13.66 -0.23 3.32
N ALA A 118 -13.07 0.84 2.77
CA ALA A 118 -13.34 2.21 3.20
C ALA A 118 -14.81 2.62 3.05
N LYS A 119 -15.56 2.02 2.10
CA LYS A 119 -16.99 2.30 1.90
C LYS A 119 -17.82 1.80 3.06
N ASN A 120 -17.49 0.62 3.59
CA ASN A 120 -18.22 -0.02 4.67
C ASN A 120 -17.56 0.19 6.05
N ASP A 121 -16.40 0.83 6.08
CA ASP A 121 -15.53 1.01 7.25
C ASP A 121 -15.28 -0.30 8.01
N GLN A 122 -14.80 -1.32 7.28
CA GLN A 122 -14.58 -2.65 7.82
C GLN A 122 -13.42 -3.39 7.13
N SER A 123 -12.94 -4.45 7.78
CA SER A 123 -12.06 -5.44 7.15
C SER A 123 -12.72 -6.05 5.92
N ILE A 124 -11.94 -6.32 4.88
CA ILE A 124 -12.41 -7.03 3.68
C ILE A 124 -13.00 -8.40 4.04
N THR A 125 -14.20 -8.68 3.55
CA THR A 125 -14.94 -9.94 3.77
C THR A 125 -15.05 -10.81 2.51
N SER A 126 -14.73 -10.25 1.34
CA SER A 126 -14.79 -10.90 0.03
C SER A 126 -13.72 -10.28 -0.87
N ASN A 127 -13.09 -11.08 -1.74
CA ASN A 127 -12.17 -10.55 -2.75
C ASN A 127 -12.90 -9.80 -3.88
N ASP A 128 -14.20 -10.06 -4.06
CA ASP A 128 -15.06 -9.29 -4.96
C ASP A 128 -15.77 -8.18 -4.17
N PRO A 129 -15.45 -6.90 -4.41
CA PRO A 129 -16.04 -5.78 -3.68
C PRO A 129 -17.55 -5.62 -3.88
N LYS A 130 -18.12 -6.18 -4.95
CA LYS A 130 -19.57 -6.19 -5.21
C LYS A 130 -20.30 -7.20 -4.32
N LYS A 131 -19.60 -8.24 -3.86
CA LYS A 131 -20.12 -9.25 -2.92
C LYS A 131 -19.83 -8.91 -1.46
N ALA A 132 -19.16 -7.80 -1.19
CA ALA A 132 -18.84 -7.39 0.16
C ALA A 132 -20.07 -6.83 0.87
N GLU A 133 -20.58 -7.59 1.85
CA GLU A 133 -21.69 -7.18 2.69
C GLU A 133 -21.20 -6.33 3.88
N LYS A 134 -21.93 -5.25 4.20
CA LYS A 134 -21.68 -4.45 5.39
C LYS A 134 -22.02 -5.26 6.64
N LYS A 135 -21.09 -5.34 7.59
CA LYS A 135 -21.33 -5.97 8.87
C LYS A 135 -22.42 -5.21 9.62
N GLN A 136 -23.40 -5.96 10.12
CA GLN A 136 -24.44 -5.41 10.97
C GLN A 136 -23.84 -5.00 12.33
N SER A 137 -24.14 -3.77 12.76
CA SER A 137 -23.83 -3.30 14.11
C SER A 137 -24.78 -3.91 15.14
N GLU A 138 -24.43 -3.87 16.43
CA GLU A 138 -25.30 -4.34 17.52
C GLU A 138 -26.69 -3.69 17.49
N SER A 139 -26.75 -2.42 17.09
CA SER A 139 -28.00 -1.65 16.93
C SER A 139 -28.94 -2.16 15.83
N HIS A 140 -28.48 -3.03 14.92
CA HIS A 140 -29.33 -3.67 13.92
C HIS A 140 -30.05 -4.92 14.45
N PHE A 141 -29.74 -5.37 15.67
CA PHE A 141 -30.43 -6.51 16.29
C PHE A 141 -31.52 -6.00 17.22
N SER A 142 -32.74 -6.53 17.07
CA SER A 142 -33.90 -6.16 17.89
C SER A 142 -33.73 -6.46 19.40
N ASN A 143 -32.72 -7.25 19.79
CA ASN A 143 -32.45 -7.70 21.15
C ASN A 143 -30.98 -8.14 21.28
N GLU A 144 -30.34 -7.77 22.40
CA GLU A 144 -28.98 -8.17 22.79
C GLU A 144 -28.77 -9.70 22.82
N LYS A 145 -29.76 -10.49 23.22
CA LYS A 145 -29.68 -11.96 23.18
C LYS A 145 -29.48 -12.50 21.77
N THR A 146 -30.10 -11.86 20.78
CA THR A 146 -30.01 -12.27 19.38
C THR A 146 -28.63 -11.96 18.79
N SER A 147 -28.04 -10.82 19.14
CA SER A 147 -26.69 -10.46 18.70
C SER A 147 -25.63 -11.41 19.29
N ILE A 148 -25.78 -11.80 20.56
CA ILE A 148 -24.90 -12.77 21.24
C ILE A 148 -25.00 -14.16 20.58
N LEU A 149 -26.22 -14.64 20.31
CA LEU A 149 -26.43 -15.94 19.65
C LEU A 149 -25.79 -16.00 18.27
N ILE A 150 -25.92 -14.93 17.48
CA ILE A 150 -25.35 -14.85 16.14
C ILE A 150 -23.82 -14.75 16.20
N ARG A 151 -23.25 -13.96 17.12
CA ARG A 151 -21.79 -13.92 17.35
C ARG A 151 -21.22 -15.29 17.68
N ASN A 152 -21.85 -16.01 18.59
CA ASN A 152 -21.41 -17.35 19.00
C ASN A 152 -21.44 -18.34 17.83
N ARG A 153 -22.47 -18.25 16.97
CA ARG A 153 -22.61 -19.10 15.77
C ARG A 153 -21.60 -18.76 14.67
N ILE A 154 -21.22 -17.50 14.51
CA ILE A 154 -20.17 -17.08 13.56
C ILE A 154 -18.80 -17.52 14.06
N SER A 155 -18.54 -17.36 15.37
CA SER A 155 -17.26 -17.76 15.98
C SER A 155 -17.02 -19.27 15.88
N SER A 156 -18.07 -20.08 16.03
CA SER A 156 -17.97 -21.54 15.89
C SER A 156 -17.86 -22.05 14.45
N LYS A 157 -18.13 -21.20 13.45
CA LYS A 157 -18.02 -21.55 12.02
C LYS A 157 -16.70 -21.14 11.37
N LYS A 158 -15.80 -20.44 12.09
CA LYS A 158 -14.50 -20.06 11.50
C LYS A 158 -13.71 -21.33 11.16
N PRO A 159 -13.31 -21.54 9.89
CA PRO A 159 -12.49 -22.68 9.53
C PRO A 159 -11.13 -22.58 10.23
N SER A 160 -10.70 -23.69 10.83
CA SER A 160 -9.36 -23.83 11.36
C SER A 160 -8.36 -23.78 10.21
N ILE A 161 -7.54 -22.72 10.17
CA ILE A 161 -6.41 -22.63 9.26
C ILE A 161 -5.39 -23.66 9.75
N GLN A 162 -5.46 -24.88 9.21
CA GLN A 162 -4.42 -25.87 9.46
C GLN A 162 -3.15 -25.41 8.74
N LYS A 163 -2.10 -25.12 9.52
CA LYS A 163 -0.76 -24.93 8.98
C LYS A 163 -0.35 -26.24 8.30
N LYS A 164 -0.17 -26.19 6.99
CA LYS A 164 0.47 -27.26 6.24
C LYS A 164 1.97 -27.21 6.57
N ASN A 165 2.47 -28.26 7.22
CA ASN A 165 3.89 -28.47 7.51
C ASN A 165 4.68 -28.70 6.22
#